data_AF-A0A8J5ENF8-F1
#
_entry.id   AF-A0A8J5ENF8-F1
#
_cell.length_a   1.000
_cell.length_b   1.000
_cell.length_c   1.000
_cell.angle_alpha   90.00
_cell.angle_beta   90.00
_cell.angle_gamma   90.00
#
_symmetry.space_group_name_H-M   'P 1'
#
loop_
_entity.id
_entity.type
_entity.pdbx_description
1 polymer ?
#
loop_
_entity_poly.entity_id
_entity_poly.type
_entity_poly.pdbx_seq_one_letter_code
_entity_poly.pdbx_strand_id
1 'polypeptide(L)'
;MRSRPLYPGSFQILTNFKEPHPLAVQSDLLVLAFMQLLELYVYHLDLKYMKLTIGYNMFIPSSRDLSVTLGEAIPLHDGKSSLIPKRKVYDAIWHLVSSYAELYQEASIRYLKCYGRGPDNSDLPGVKSLKRKKPRKSKIITSIKRRRSEIEPRPFIVADTETVIVNDVHVPYAIGFMTVFPEKDLCSSRITTFFSEDLVDVLDRIDLRSARMLSNFIYDLGRAVRRNSRLRTIFLHNLSRFDGILLLKHLTAYHNEYRVKALLRNNRIYEIKVYSGKRLLFRFRDSLNFFPRSLRELADTFCPELGSKGSIDHDAVSVSNRISLREEYVSYLRQDILILGGVMQKAQALYLSKYNVDVEAVMTISGLSLRIFRANYYKPDLFPISTLTKNEDTFIRRGYYGGHSDVYKPFGENLLFYDVNSLYPFVMKNSPMPCGIPVWKNNLEQVDLSTLFGFIEAIAICPKDLNRPFLPYKNPPADPTLIFGTCHVVGVYFSEELKYAHQLGYDITPLRGYLFDKMNDSPFASIISSLYELRKQAKKDGSEVI
;
A
#
# COMPACT_ATOMS: atom_id res chain seq x y z
N MET A 1 -15.96 9.31 -35.45
CA MET A 1 -14.73 10.02 -35.04
C MET A 1 -15.04 11.50 -34.90
N ARG A 2 -14.33 12.25 -34.03
CA ARG A 2 -14.54 13.70 -33.84
C ARG A 2 -13.18 14.40 -33.68
N SER A 3 -12.96 15.51 -34.39
CA SER A 3 -11.84 16.43 -34.16
C SER A 3 -12.31 17.66 -33.38
N ARG A 4 -11.50 18.15 -32.44
CA ARG A 4 -11.81 19.36 -31.66
C ARG A 4 -10.52 20.15 -31.37
N PRO A 5 -10.49 21.48 -31.62
CA PRO A 5 -9.36 22.31 -31.19
C PRO A 5 -9.34 22.43 -29.65
N LEU A 6 -8.15 22.39 -29.04
CA LEU A 6 -7.97 22.52 -27.60
C LEU A 6 -7.47 23.92 -27.18
N TYR A 7 -6.52 24.47 -27.95
CA TYR A 7 -5.92 25.81 -27.88
C TYR A 7 -5.24 26.10 -29.24
N PRO A 8 -4.87 27.35 -29.58
CA PRO A 8 -4.22 27.66 -30.87
C PRO A 8 -3.04 26.73 -31.15
N GLY A 9 -2.98 26.18 -32.37
CA GLY A 9 -1.94 25.20 -32.76
C GLY A 9 -2.11 23.79 -32.18
N SER A 10 -3.20 23.46 -31.48
CA SER A 10 -3.43 22.11 -30.95
C SER A 10 -4.82 21.54 -31.27
N PHE A 11 -4.85 20.24 -31.54
CA PHE A 11 -6.05 19.51 -31.87
C PHE A 11 -6.13 18.19 -31.08
N GLN A 12 -7.35 17.76 -30.85
CA GLN A 12 -7.67 16.44 -30.32
C GLN A 12 -8.50 15.68 -31.34
N ILE A 13 -8.09 14.46 -31.65
CA ILE A 13 -8.87 13.52 -32.46
C ILE A 13 -9.22 12.33 -31.58
N LEU A 14 -10.46 11.84 -31.68
CA LEU A 14 -10.89 10.65 -30.97
C LEU A 14 -11.69 9.69 -31.87
N THR A 15 -11.53 8.39 -31.59
CA THR A 15 -12.37 7.32 -32.14
C THR A 15 -12.99 6.52 -31.00
N ASN A 16 -14.30 6.27 -31.08
CA ASN A 16 -15.01 5.45 -30.10
C ASN A 16 -15.18 4.05 -30.66
N PHE A 17 -15.02 3.03 -29.82
CA PHE A 17 -15.35 1.66 -30.16
C PHE A 17 -16.84 1.39 -29.90
N LYS A 18 -17.46 0.60 -30.78
CA LYS A 18 -18.79 0.02 -30.49
C LYS A 18 -18.62 -1.15 -29.51
N GLU A 19 -19.69 -1.50 -28.82
CA GLU A 19 -19.70 -2.72 -28.00
C GLU A 19 -19.74 -3.98 -28.90
N PRO A 20 -19.03 -5.07 -28.54
CA PRO A 20 -18.16 -5.21 -27.36
C PRO A 20 -16.86 -4.40 -27.51
N HIS A 21 -16.49 -3.68 -26.44
CA HIS A 21 -15.30 -2.85 -26.42
C HIS A 21 -14.02 -3.70 -26.42
N PRO A 22 -12.96 -3.28 -27.14
CA PRO A 22 -11.70 -4.01 -27.13
C PRO A 22 -11.03 -3.97 -25.75
N LEU A 23 -10.29 -5.03 -25.42
CA LEU A 23 -9.52 -5.15 -24.19
C LEU A 23 -8.11 -4.59 -24.38
N ALA A 24 -7.46 -4.16 -23.29
CA ALA A 24 -6.09 -3.65 -23.34
C ALA A 24 -5.09 -4.70 -23.87
N VAL A 25 -5.31 -6.00 -23.62
CA VAL A 25 -4.53 -7.11 -24.21
C VAL A 25 -4.62 -7.21 -25.73
N GLN A 26 -5.64 -6.62 -26.38
CA GLN A 26 -5.79 -6.65 -27.83
C GLN A 26 -4.94 -5.55 -28.49
N SER A 27 -3.64 -5.53 -28.18
CA SER A 27 -2.69 -4.49 -28.59
C SER A 27 -2.65 -4.30 -30.11
N ASP A 28 -2.68 -5.39 -30.89
CA ASP A 28 -2.75 -5.36 -32.37
C ASP A 28 -3.88 -4.47 -32.89
N LEU A 29 -5.10 -4.70 -32.39
CA LEU A 29 -6.29 -3.96 -32.78
C LEU A 29 -6.20 -2.49 -32.38
N LEU A 30 -5.69 -2.22 -31.18
CA LEU A 30 -5.53 -0.86 -30.66
C LEU A 30 -4.47 -0.08 -31.45
N VAL A 31 -3.35 -0.72 -31.83
CA VAL A 31 -2.31 -0.12 -32.66
C VAL A 31 -2.85 0.20 -34.06
N LEU A 32 -3.54 -0.73 -34.70
CA LEU A 32 -4.18 -0.50 -36.00
C LEU A 32 -5.15 0.68 -35.96
N ALA A 33 -5.95 0.78 -34.90
CA ALA A 33 -6.88 1.90 -34.72
C ALA A 33 -6.16 3.25 -34.53
N PHE A 34 -5.00 3.28 -33.87
CA PHE A 34 -4.14 4.47 -33.82
C PHE A 34 -3.55 4.79 -35.20
N MET A 35 -3.00 3.82 -35.92
CA MET A 35 -2.45 4.03 -37.26
C MET A 35 -3.50 4.63 -38.20
N GLN A 36 -4.72 4.08 -38.19
CA GLN A 36 -5.83 4.59 -39.00
C GLN A 36 -6.21 6.03 -38.64
N LEU A 37 -6.20 6.37 -37.34
CA LEU A 37 -6.42 7.74 -36.89
C LEU A 37 -5.35 8.72 -37.39
N LEU A 38 -4.08 8.30 -37.42
CA LEU A 38 -2.99 9.12 -37.95
C LEU A 38 -3.14 9.33 -39.46
N GLU A 39 -3.45 8.28 -40.23
CA GLU A 39 -3.67 8.39 -41.66
C GLU A 39 -4.80 9.36 -41.99
N LEU A 40 -5.97 9.19 -41.37
CA LEU A 40 -7.16 9.96 -41.71
C LEU A 40 -7.09 11.45 -41.33
N TYR A 41 -6.31 11.81 -40.31
CA TYR A 41 -6.41 13.15 -39.72
C TYR A 41 -5.08 13.83 -39.42
N VAL A 42 -3.97 13.10 -39.40
CA VAL A 42 -2.69 13.65 -38.98
C VAL A 42 -1.75 13.83 -40.16
N TYR A 43 -1.56 12.81 -41.00
CA TYR A 43 -0.64 12.90 -42.14
C TYR A 43 -1.13 13.81 -43.27
N HIS A 44 -2.40 14.22 -43.24
CA HIS A 44 -2.95 15.23 -44.16
C HIS A 44 -2.77 16.68 -43.67
N LEU A 45 -2.24 16.88 -42.46
CA LEU A 45 -2.01 18.23 -41.93
C LEU A 45 -0.66 18.75 -42.44
N ASP A 46 -0.69 19.82 -43.24
CA ASP A 46 0.50 20.48 -43.76
C ASP A 46 1.17 21.36 -42.67
N LEU A 47 1.87 20.69 -41.75
CA LEU A 47 2.48 21.31 -40.57
C LEU A 47 3.99 21.09 -40.56
N LYS A 48 4.77 22.18 -40.44
CA LYS A 48 6.26 22.12 -40.38
C LYS A 48 6.82 21.32 -39.22
N TYR A 49 6.06 21.20 -38.14
CA TYR A 49 6.43 20.46 -36.94
C TYR A 49 5.17 19.91 -36.29
N MET A 50 5.24 18.66 -35.82
CA MET A 50 4.12 18.06 -35.13
C MET A 50 4.58 17.02 -34.12
N LYS A 51 4.00 17.10 -32.92
CA LYS A 51 4.14 16.10 -31.86
C LYS A 51 2.79 15.51 -31.52
N LEU A 52 2.75 14.18 -31.41
CA LEU A 52 1.55 13.43 -31.06
C LEU A 52 1.67 12.78 -29.69
N THR A 53 0.63 12.91 -28.88
CA THR A 53 0.47 12.12 -27.66
C THR A 53 -0.74 11.23 -27.82
N ILE A 54 -0.57 9.94 -27.56
CA ILE A 54 -1.65 8.95 -27.66
C ILE A 54 -2.16 8.55 -26.28
N GLY A 55 -3.46 8.25 -26.19
CA GLY A 55 -4.11 7.85 -24.97
C GLY A 55 -5.41 7.11 -25.22
N TYR A 56 -5.85 6.35 -24.23
CA TYR A 56 -7.16 5.70 -24.27
C TYR A 56 -7.94 5.95 -22.99
N ASN A 57 -9.23 5.67 -23.03
CA ASN A 57 -10.09 5.68 -21.84
C ASN A 57 -10.52 4.27 -21.48
N MET A 58 -10.17 3.87 -20.26
CA MET A 58 -10.46 2.57 -19.71
C MET A 58 -11.72 2.61 -18.84
N PHE A 59 -12.56 1.60 -19.01
CA PHE A 59 -13.58 1.24 -18.03
C PHE A 59 -13.04 0.12 -17.14
N ILE A 60 -12.85 0.44 -15.86
CA ILE A 60 -12.53 -0.54 -14.83
C ILE A 60 -13.82 -0.78 -14.05
N PRO A 61 -14.31 -2.02 -13.89
CA PRO A 61 -15.60 -2.32 -13.23
C PRO A 61 -15.75 -1.78 -11.80
N SER A 62 -14.66 -1.27 -11.19
CA SER A 62 -14.56 -0.74 -9.84
C SER A 62 -14.27 0.78 -9.73
N SER A 63 -14.16 1.53 -10.84
CA SER A 63 -13.84 2.97 -10.83
C SER A 63 -14.60 3.79 -11.88
N ARG A 64 -14.47 5.13 -11.83
CA ARG A 64 -14.87 6.00 -12.95
C ARG A 64 -13.93 5.76 -14.14
N ASP A 65 -14.42 6.08 -15.34
CA ASP A 65 -13.66 6.13 -16.58
C ASP A 65 -12.29 6.80 -16.39
N LEU A 66 -11.21 6.05 -16.64
CA LEU A 66 -9.84 6.52 -16.47
C LEU A 66 -9.23 6.85 -17.83
N SER A 67 -8.93 8.12 -18.09
CA SER A 67 -8.20 8.53 -19.29
C SER A 67 -6.70 8.48 -19.01
N VAL A 68 -5.96 7.74 -19.83
CA VAL A 68 -4.52 7.55 -19.67
C VAL A 68 -3.79 7.96 -20.94
N THR A 69 -2.72 8.73 -20.76
CA THR A 69 -1.73 9.01 -21.81
C THR A 69 -0.66 7.93 -21.74
N LEU A 70 -0.35 7.29 -22.88
CA LEU A 70 0.50 6.10 -22.91
C LEU A 70 1.99 6.40 -22.87
N GLY A 71 2.42 7.63 -23.15
CA GLY A 71 3.83 7.98 -23.13
C GLY A 71 4.11 9.43 -23.46
N GLU A 72 5.38 9.71 -23.72
CA GLU A 72 5.83 11.01 -24.21
C GLU A 72 5.30 11.31 -25.62
N ALA A 73 5.51 12.55 -26.05
CA ALA A 73 5.04 12.98 -27.35
C ALA A 73 5.94 12.44 -28.47
N ILE A 74 5.34 11.72 -29.41
CA ILE A 74 5.97 11.13 -30.59
C ILE A 74 6.17 12.25 -31.64
N PRO A 75 7.40 12.60 -32.01
CA PRO A 75 7.63 13.54 -33.10
C PRO A 75 7.23 12.91 -34.44
N LEU A 76 6.65 13.71 -35.33
CA LEU A 76 6.35 13.30 -36.71
C LEU A 76 7.30 13.92 -37.73
N HIS A 77 8.07 14.92 -37.32
CA HIS A 77 9.10 15.56 -38.12
C HIS A 77 10.45 15.40 -37.42
N ASP A 78 11.50 15.25 -38.21
CA ASP A 78 12.86 15.32 -37.72
C ASP A 78 13.23 16.77 -37.35
N GLY A 79 14.41 16.96 -36.74
CA GLY A 79 14.91 18.30 -36.39
C GLY A 79 15.15 19.23 -37.59
N LYS A 80 14.97 18.75 -38.82
CA LYS A 80 15.11 19.49 -40.09
C LYS A 80 13.78 19.66 -40.82
N SER A 81 12.64 19.40 -40.16
CA SER A 81 11.27 19.54 -40.70
C SER A 81 10.89 18.54 -41.80
N SER A 82 11.62 17.43 -41.95
CA SER A 82 11.23 16.32 -42.84
C SER A 82 10.39 15.29 -42.08
N LEU A 83 9.40 14.69 -42.74
CA LEU A 83 8.57 13.65 -42.13
C LEU A 83 9.40 12.45 -41.71
N ILE A 84 9.23 12.03 -40.45
CA ILE A 84 9.80 10.77 -39.95
C ILE A 84 9.11 9.61 -40.68
N PRO A 85 9.85 8.59 -41.14
CA PRO A 85 9.25 7.41 -41.76
C PRO A 85 8.13 6.82 -40.91
N LYS A 86 6.94 6.60 -41.50
CA LYS A 86 5.75 6.10 -40.81
C LYS A 86 6.05 4.85 -39.98
N ARG A 87 6.88 3.95 -40.50
CA ARG A 87 7.37 2.76 -39.79
C ARG A 87 7.91 3.08 -38.39
N LYS A 88 8.79 4.09 -38.25
CA LYS A 88 9.37 4.46 -36.94
C LYS A 88 8.32 5.03 -35.97
N VAL A 89 7.35 5.78 -36.50
CA VAL A 89 6.23 6.31 -35.71
C VAL A 89 5.34 5.17 -35.24
N TYR A 90 5.07 4.21 -36.11
CA TYR A 90 4.27 3.03 -35.82
C TYR A 90 4.93 2.08 -34.83
N ASP A 91 6.24 1.88 -34.95
CA ASP A 91 7.03 1.10 -33.98
C ASP A 91 6.94 1.76 -32.58
N ALA A 92 7.02 3.10 -32.49
CA ALA A 92 6.84 3.81 -31.23
C ALA A 92 5.43 3.64 -30.65
N ILE A 93 4.37 3.71 -31.48
CA ILE A 93 2.99 3.46 -31.04
C ILE A 93 2.85 2.01 -30.55
N TRP A 94 3.40 1.05 -31.30
CA TRP A 94 3.38 -0.37 -30.95
C TRP A 94 3.99 -0.64 -29.58
N HIS A 95 5.19 -0.09 -29.31
CA HIS A 95 5.86 -0.25 -28.01
C HIS A 95 5.06 0.38 -26.86
N LEU A 96 4.46 1.56 -27.06
CA LEU A 96 3.65 2.23 -26.04
C LEU A 96 2.34 1.49 -25.76
N VAL A 97 1.66 0.99 -26.78
CA VAL A 97 0.41 0.23 -26.60
C VAL A 97 0.69 -1.13 -25.94
N SER A 98 1.74 -1.82 -26.37
CA SER A 98 2.10 -3.15 -25.87
C SER A 98 2.54 -3.13 -24.40
N SER A 99 3.39 -2.17 -24.00
CA SER A 99 3.79 -2.01 -22.58
C SER A 99 2.61 -1.73 -21.66
N TYR A 100 1.56 -1.08 -22.16
CA TYR A 100 0.34 -0.81 -21.41
C TYR A 100 -0.67 -1.97 -21.44
N ALA A 101 -0.63 -2.82 -22.46
CA ALA A 101 -1.40 -4.06 -22.51
C ALA A 101 -1.00 -4.99 -21.35
N GLU A 102 0.30 -5.09 -21.06
CA GLU A 102 0.82 -5.86 -19.91
C GLU A 102 0.32 -5.33 -18.57
N LEU A 103 0.22 -4.01 -18.42
CA LEU A 103 -0.18 -3.35 -17.17
C LEU A 103 -1.68 -3.43 -16.89
N TYR A 104 -2.52 -3.39 -17.92
CA TYR A 104 -3.96 -3.22 -17.77
C TYR A 104 -4.80 -4.42 -18.25
N GLN A 105 -4.16 -5.42 -18.88
CA GLN A 105 -4.73 -6.72 -19.24
C GLN A 105 -6.19 -6.67 -19.72
N GLU A 106 -7.14 -7.09 -18.88
CA GLU A 106 -8.57 -7.20 -19.22
C GLU A 106 -9.34 -5.87 -19.15
N ALA A 107 -8.66 -4.73 -19.02
CA ALA A 107 -9.33 -3.42 -19.00
C ALA A 107 -10.00 -3.14 -20.36
N SER A 108 -11.28 -2.76 -20.31
CA SER A 108 -12.07 -2.45 -21.50
C SER A 108 -11.80 -1.02 -22.00
N ILE A 109 -11.50 -0.87 -23.29
CA ILE A 109 -11.14 0.39 -23.95
C ILE A 109 -12.35 0.96 -24.69
N ARG A 110 -12.87 2.10 -24.21
CA ARG A 110 -14.05 2.75 -24.80
C ARG A 110 -13.73 3.58 -26.03
N TYR A 111 -12.62 4.30 -25.99
CA TYR A 111 -12.18 5.17 -27.08
C TYR A 111 -10.68 5.44 -27.02
N LEU A 112 -10.11 5.75 -28.18
CA LEU A 112 -8.74 6.25 -28.34
C LEU A 112 -8.73 7.75 -28.59
N LYS A 113 -7.63 8.41 -28.20
CA LYS A 113 -7.40 9.83 -28.38
C LYS A 113 -5.98 10.08 -28.87
N CYS A 114 -5.85 10.94 -29.88
CA CYS A 114 -4.60 11.54 -30.31
C CYS A 114 -4.66 13.04 -30.01
N TYR A 115 -3.61 13.55 -29.37
CA TYR A 115 -3.39 14.97 -29.14
C TYR A 115 -2.25 15.42 -30.05
N GLY A 116 -2.52 16.37 -30.95
CA GLY A 116 -1.52 16.95 -31.83
C GLY A 116 -1.23 18.39 -31.47
N ARG A 117 0.04 18.78 -31.58
CA ARG A 117 0.48 20.17 -31.49
C ARG A 117 1.35 20.52 -32.70
N GLY A 118 0.90 21.48 -33.50
CA GLY A 118 1.62 22.08 -34.62
C GLY A 118 2.43 23.32 -34.20
N PRO A 119 3.11 24.01 -35.14
CA PRO A 119 3.72 25.31 -34.88
C PRO A 119 2.63 26.35 -34.58
N ASP A 120 2.95 27.34 -33.74
CA ASP A 120 2.05 28.46 -33.44
C ASP A 120 1.92 29.35 -34.68
N ASN A 121 1.01 29.03 -35.59
CA ASN A 121 0.50 29.95 -36.61
C ASN A 121 -1.03 29.93 -36.56
N SER A 122 -1.59 31.11 -36.32
CA SER A 122 -3.00 31.42 -36.23
C SER A 122 -3.78 31.00 -37.46
N ASP A 123 -4.83 30.18 -37.28
CA ASP A 123 -6.20 30.44 -37.75
C ASP A 123 -7.13 29.27 -37.40
N LEU A 124 -7.76 29.33 -36.23
CA LEU A 124 -8.94 28.54 -35.88
C LEU A 124 -9.90 29.42 -35.07
N PRO A 125 -11.23 29.34 -35.32
CA PRO A 125 -12.19 30.33 -34.87
C PRO A 125 -12.31 30.38 -33.34
N GLY A 126 -12.47 31.58 -32.81
CA GLY A 126 -12.41 31.89 -31.38
C GLY A 126 -13.39 31.10 -30.51
N VAL A 127 -12.86 30.44 -29.47
CA VAL A 127 -13.66 29.75 -28.45
C VAL A 127 -13.39 30.34 -27.07
N LYS A 128 -14.48 30.77 -26.42
CA LYS A 128 -14.58 31.39 -25.10
C LYS A 128 -13.77 30.64 -24.02
N SER A 129 -13.02 31.37 -23.22
CA SER A 129 -12.18 30.83 -22.15
C SER A 129 -12.99 30.04 -21.11
N LEU A 130 -12.71 28.75 -20.96
CA LEU A 130 -13.15 27.98 -19.79
C LEU A 130 -12.05 28.07 -18.72
N LYS A 131 -12.26 28.93 -17.72
CA LYS A 131 -11.41 29.03 -16.52
C LYS A 131 -11.31 27.65 -15.85
N ARG A 132 -10.16 26.98 -15.97
CA ARG A 132 -9.84 25.76 -15.21
C ARG A 132 -9.78 26.09 -13.72
N LYS A 133 -10.71 25.55 -12.92
CA LYS A 133 -10.60 25.58 -11.45
C LYS A 133 -9.34 24.81 -11.03
N LYS A 134 -8.40 25.49 -10.34
CA LYS A 134 -7.23 24.84 -9.71
C LYS A 134 -7.70 23.76 -8.72
N PRO A 135 -7.02 22.60 -8.64
CA PRO A 135 -7.38 21.56 -7.68
C PRO A 135 -7.15 22.04 -6.23
N ARG A 136 -8.18 21.93 -5.39
CA ARG A 136 -8.20 22.29 -3.96
C ARG A 136 -7.56 21.22 -3.04
N LYS A 137 -6.39 20.65 -3.37
CA LYS A 137 -5.68 19.74 -2.44
C LYS A 137 -4.38 20.38 -1.99
N SER A 138 -4.19 20.44 -0.67
CA SER A 138 -2.94 20.89 -0.04
C SER A 138 -1.78 20.04 -0.56
N LYS A 139 -0.69 20.70 -0.98
CA LYS A 139 0.58 20.06 -1.34
C LYS A 139 1.40 19.63 -0.13
N ILE A 140 0.91 19.86 1.09
CA ILE A 140 1.59 19.54 2.35
C ILE A 140 0.71 18.59 3.15
N ILE A 141 1.32 17.56 3.75
CA ILE A 141 0.68 16.65 4.69
C ILE A 141 0.17 17.48 5.87
N THR A 142 -1.06 17.23 6.30
CA THR A 142 -1.66 17.96 7.43
C THR A 142 -1.43 17.23 8.75
N SER A 143 -1.30 17.99 9.83
CA SER A 143 -1.52 17.44 11.17
C SER A 143 -2.99 17.01 11.34
N ILE A 144 -3.22 16.05 12.23
CA ILE A 144 -4.57 15.67 12.65
C ILE A 144 -4.93 16.60 13.80
N LYS A 145 -5.95 17.44 13.62
CA LYS A 145 -6.42 18.33 14.68
C LYS A 145 -6.81 17.49 15.90
N ARG A 146 -6.12 17.72 17.03
CA ARG A 146 -6.46 17.11 18.30
C ARG A 146 -7.87 17.56 18.69
N ARG A 147 -8.77 16.61 18.95
CA ARG A 147 -10.07 16.94 19.56
C ARG A 147 -9.78 17.45 20.97
N ARG A 148 -10.47 18.53 21.39
CA ARG A 148 -10.33 19.07 22.76
C ARG A 148 -10.84 18.08 23.81
N SER A 149 -11.80 17.22 23.46
CA SER A 149 -12.30 16.14 24.31
C SER A 149 -11.55 14.83 24.06
N GLU A 150 -11.46 14.00 25.09
CA GLU A 150 -11.00 12.62 24.99
C GLU A 150 -11.83 11.83 23.97
N ILE A 151 -11.17 10.94 23.23
CA ILE A 151 -11.85 10.04 22.31
C ILE A 151 -12.55 8.97 23.12
N GLU A 152 -13.86 8.91 23.00
CA GLU A 152 -14.64 7.81 23.56
C GLU A 152 -14.25 6.50 22.83
N PRO A 153 -13.76 5.48 23.56
CA PRO A 153 -13.28 4.24 22.96
C PRO A 153 -14.43 3.50 22.28
N ARG A 154 -14.18 2.92 21.10
CA ARG A 154 -15.20 2.14 20.41
C ARG A 154 -15.19 0.70 20.88
N PRO A 155 -16.37 0.12 21.18
CA PRO A 155 -16.47 -1.31 21.40
C PRO A 155 -16.22 -2.04 20.08
N PHE A 156 -15.71 -3.27 20.20
CA PHE A 156 -15.41 -4.13 19.06
C PHE A 156 -15.80 -5.57 19.38
N ILE A 157 -15.63 -6.45 18.41
CA ILE A 157 -15.85 -7.89 18.56
C ILE A 157 -14.50 -8.58 18.33
N VAL A 158 -14.25 -9.64 19.07
CA VAL A 158 -13.15 -10.59 18.79
C VAL A 158 -13.76 -11.94 18.47
N ALA A 159 -13.13 -12.67 17.55
CA ALA A 159 -13.57 -13.97 17.11
C ALA A 159 -12.37 -14.86 16.81
N ASP A 160 -12.63 -16.15 16.74
CA ASP A 160 -11.64 -17.17 16.42
C ASP A 160 -12.31 -18.42 15.83
N THR A 161 -11.57 -19.23 15.09
CA THR A 161 -12.08 -20.39 14.34
C THR A 161 -11.18 -21.60 14.51
N GLU A 162 -11.77 -22.76 14.76
CA GLU A 162 -11.06 -24.04 14.71
C GLU A 162 -11.39 -24.81 13.43
N THR A 163 -10.37 -25.46 12.86
CA THR A 163 -10.48 -26.18 11.58
C THR A 163 -9.93 -27.59 11.67
N VAL A 164 -10.47 -28.47 10.83
CA VAL A 164 -9.96 -29.81 10.58
C VAL A 164 -9.59 -29.93 9.10
N ILE A 165 -8.61 -30.76 8.76
CA ILE A 165 -8.30 -31.06 7.37
C ILE A 165 -9.17 -32.24 6.91
N VAL A 166 -9.93 -32.04 5.84
CA VAL A 166 -10.73 -33.07 5.18
C VAL A 166 -10.44 -33.01 3.69
N ASN A 167 -9.88 -34.09 3.13
CA ASN A 167 -9.43 -34.17 1.73
C ASN A 167 -8.51 -33.00 1.35
N ASP A 168 -7.46 -32.76 2.16
CA ASP A 168 -6.49 -31.66 1.99
C ASP A 168 -7.07 -30.24 2.01
N VAL A 169 -8.29 -30.08 2.54
CA VAL A 169 -8.97 -28.78 2.67
C VAL A 169 -9.29 -28.51 4.14
N HIS A 170 -8.96 -27.31 4.61
CA HIS A 170 -9.40 -26.83 5.92
C HIS A 170 -10.92 -26.61 5.95
N VAL A 171 -11.60 -27.27 6.87
CA VAL A 171 -13.04 -27.16 7.13
C VAL A 171 -13.26 -26.65 8.56
N PRO A 172 -13.87 -25.48 8.76
CA PRO A 172 -14.23 -24.98 10.09
C PRO A 172 -15.20 -25.91 10.81
N TYR A 173 -14.85 -26.37 12.02
CA TYR A 173 -15.73 -27.18 12.86
C TYR A 173 -16.18 -26.45 14.13
N ALA A 174 -15.47 -25.40 14.54
CA ALA A 174 -15.90 -24.52 15.63
C ALA A 174 -15.60 -23.06 15.28
N ILE A 175 -16.46 -22.15 15.73
CA ILE A 175 -16.22 -20.71 15.61
C ILE A 175 -16.91 -20.00 16.78
N GLY A 176 -16.31 -18.92 17.27
CA GLY A 176 -16.92 -18.15 18.36
C GLY A 176 -16.63 -16.67 18.27
N PHE A 177 -17.37 -15.88 19.06
CA PHE A 177 -17.07 -14.47 19.23
C PHE A 177 -17.48 -13.94 20.61
N MET A 178 -16.88 -12.81 20.96
CA MET A 178 -17.24 -12.01 22.13
C MET A 178 -17.28 -10.53 21.78
N THR A 179 -18.28 -9.82 22.31
CA THR A 179 -18.31 -8.35 22.26
C THR A 179 -17.45 -7.78 23.39
N VAL A 180 -16.49 -6.93 23.04
CA VAL A 180 -15.60 -6.25 23.99
C VAL A 180 -16.05 -4.81 24.16
N PHE A 181 -16.33 -4.44 25.41
CA PHE A 181 -16.67 -3.08 25.81
C PHE A 181 -15.51 -2.50 26.62
N PRO A 182 -14.94 -1.35 26.23
CA PRO A 182 -13.73 -0.81 26.84
C PRO A 182 -13.81 -0.65 28.36
N GLU A 183 -14.98 -0.25 28.87
CA GLU A 183 -15.23 0.03 30.29
C GLU A 183 -15.74 -1.17 31.09
N LYS A 184 -15.81 -2.36 30.50
CA LYS A 184 -16.34 -3.56 31.17
C LYS A 184 -15.29 -4.65 31.23
N ASP A 185 -15.27 -5.35 32.36
CA ASP A 185 -14.47 -6.55 32.50
C ASP A 185 -14.91 -7.63 31.51
N LEU A 186 -13.92 -8.39 31.06
CA LEU A 186 -14.13 -9.55 30.21
C LEU A 186 -14.70 -10.70 31.03
N CYS A 187 -15.61 -11.45 30.42
CA CYS A 187 -16.24 -12.58 31.07
C CYS A 187 -16.44 -13.70 30.06
N SER A 188 -15.83 -14.86 30.33
CA SER A 188 -15.91 -16.04 29.46
C SER A 188 -17.34 -16.52 29.22
N SER A 189 -18.28 -16.24 30.13
CA SER A 189 -19.71 -16.56 29.97
C SER A 189 -20.40 -15.76 28.86
N ARG A 190 -19.81 -14.64 28.42
CA ARG A 190 -20.33 -13.79 27.32
C ARG A 190 -19.82 -14.20 25.94
N ILE A 191 -19.08 -15.31 25.84
CA ILE A 191 -18.60 -15.85 24.57
C ILE A 191 -19.70 -16.72 23.95
N THR A 192 -20.09 -16.39 22.73
CA THR A 192 -20.98 -17.21 21.92
C THR A 192 -20.13 -18.13 21.06
N THR A 193 -20.39 -19.43 21.11
CA THR A 193 -19.69 -20.46 20.33
C THR A 193 -20.67 -21.24 19.48
N PHE A 194 -20.23 -21.67 18.31
CA PHE A 194 -20.95 -22.53 17.39
C PHE A 194 -20.05 -23.72 17.09
N PHE A 195 -20.64 -24.92 17.10
CA PHE A 195 -19.93 -26.18 16.88
C PHE A 195 -20.65 -26.98 15.81
N SER A 196 -19.90 -27.51 14.84
CA SER A 196 -20.49 -28.13 13.65
C SER A 196 -21.17 -29.46 13.99
N GLU A 197 -20.65 -30.18 14.99
CA GLU A 197 -21.15 -31.46 15.45
C GLU A 197 -22.49 -31.34 16.18
N ASP A 198 -22.86 -30.15 16.66
CA ASP A 198 -24.20 -29.90 17.23
C ASP A 198 -25.32 -30.06 16.16
N LEU A 199 -24.93 -30.23 14.88
CA LEU A 199 -25.83 -30.46 13.74
C LEU A 199 -25.72 -31.90 13.17
N VAL A 200 -25.02 -32.81 13.83
CA VAL A 200 -24.78 -34.18 13.32
C VAL A 200 -26.07 -34.96 13.10
N ASP A 201 -27.07 -34.78 13.95
CA ASP A 201 -28.36 -35.47 13.85
C ASP A 201 -29.23 -34.97 12.68
N VAL A 202 -28.86 -33.83 12.07
CA VAL A 202 -29.63 -33.16 11.01
C VAL A 202 -28.89 -33.17 9.67
N LEU A 203 -27.56 -33.17 9.69
CA LEU A 203 -26.71 -33.05 8.50
C LEU A 203 -25.51 -34.01 8.59
N ASP A 204 -25.49 -35.03 7.75
CA ASP A 204 -24.42 -36.05 7.76
C ASP A 204 -23.05 -35.46 7.37
N ARG A 205 -23.06 -34.64 6.32
CA ARG A 205 -21.86 -34.09 5.68
C ARG A 205 -21.25 -32.93 6.46
N ILE A 206 -19.95 -33.03 6.76
CA ILE A 206 -19.21 -32.02 7.55
C ILE A 206 -19.18 -30.65 6.86
N ASP A 207 -19.08 -30.61 5.53
CA ASP A 207 -19.08 -29.35 4.79
C ASP A 207 -20.42 -28.62 4.88
N LEU A 208 -21.54 -29.35 4.90
CA LEU A 208 -22.88 -28.77 5.12
C LEU A 208 -23.04 -28.27 6.56
N ARG A 209 -22.57 -29.05 7.54
CA ARG A 209 -22.56 -28.65 8.96
C ARG A 209 -21.73 -27.39 9.18
N SER A 210 -20.52 -27.34 8.63
CA SER A 210 -19.63 -26.18 8.68
C SER A 210 -20.28 -24.95 8.04
N ALA A 211 -20.86 -25.09 6.84
CA ALA A 211 -21.57 -23.99 6.20
C ALA A 211 -22.73 -23.47 7.06
N ARG A 212 -23.57 -24.36 7.61
CA ARG A 212 -24.69 -23.96 8.48
C ARG A 212 -24.19 -23.27 9.76
N MET A 213 -23.13 -23.79 10.38
CA MET A 213 -22.49 -23.22 11.56
C MET A 213 -21.98 -21.80 11.29
N LEU A 214 -21.25 -21.60 10.19
CA LEU A 214 -20.73 -20.29 9.79
C LEU A 214 -21.86 -19.31 9.45
N SER A 215 -22.94 -19.76 8.81
CA SER A 215 -24.09 -18.90 8.55
C SER A 215 -24.75 -18.44 9.85
N ASN A 216 -24.94 -19.34 10.83
CA ASN A 216 -25.45 -18.99 12.15
C ASN A 216 -24.56 -17.95 12.85
N PHE A 217 -23.24 -18.12 12.78
CA PHE A 217 -22.27 -17.16 13.28
C PHE A 217 -22.42 -15.78 12.61
N ILE A 218 -22.51 -15.70 11.27
CA ILE A 218 -22.69 -14.43 10.55
C ILE A 218 -24.02 -13.76 10.91
N TYR A 219 -25.11 -14.52 11.05
CA TYR A 219 -26.40 -13.97 11.48
C TYR A 219 -26.30 -13.37 12.89
N ASP A 220 -25.64 -14.05 13.82
CA ASP A 220 -25.47 -13.60 15.20
C ASP A 220 -24.57 -12.37 15.34
N LEU A 221 -23.49 -12.30 14.57
CA LEU A 221 -22.72 -11.07 14.41
C LEU A 221 -23.61 -9.93 13.92
N GLY A 222 -24.42 -10.18 12.89
CA GLY A 222 -25.38 -9.22 12.38
C GLY A 222 -26.39 -8.76 13.44
N ARG A 223 -26.87 -9.66 14.31
CA ARG A 223 -27.76 -9.32 15.43
C ARG A 223 -27.05 -8.45 16.47
N ALA A 224 -25.83 -8.81 16.89
CA ALA A 224 -25.05 -8.04 17.86
C ALA A 224 -24.77 -6.61 17.37
N VAL A 225 -24.36 -6.46 16.10
CA VAL A 225 -24.08 -5.17 15.47
C VAL A 225 -25.33 -4.32 15.28
N ARG A 226 -26.49 -4.92 14.99
CA ARG A 226 -27.77 -4.20 14.92
C ARG A 226 -28.23 -3.71 16.28
N ARG A 227 -28.00 -4.47 17.36
CA ARG A 227 -28.29 -4.05 18.74
C ARG A 227 -27.40 -2.90 19.20
N ASN A 228 -26.13 -2.88 18.77
CA ASN A 228 -25.23 -1.77 19.05
C ASN A 228 -24.44 -1.37 17.80
N SER A 229 -24.88 -0.28 17.15
CA SER A 229 -24.30 0.19 15.90
C SER A 229 -22.88 0.76 15.99
N ARG A 230 -22.32 0.87 17.21
CA ARG A 230 -20.89 1.18 17.45
C ARG A 230 -19.99 -0.04 17.23
N LEU A 231 -20.50 -1.26 17.46
CA LEU A 231 -19.80 -2.50 17.12
C LEU A 231 -19.73 -2.62 15.60
N ARG A 232 -18.57 -2.37 15.00
CA ARG A 232 -18.41 -2.48 13.54
C ARG A 232 -17.19 -3.26 13.11
N THR A 233 -16.27 -3.55 14.02
CA THR A 233 -15.03 -4.24 13.73
C THR A 233 -14.99 -5.54 14.49
N ILE A 234 -14.75 -6.62 13.75
CA ILE A 234 -14.46 -7.95 14.28
C ILE A 234 -12.97 -8.19 14.05
N PHE A 235 -12.22 -8.43 15.12
CA PHE A 235 -10.82 -8.84 15.05
C PHE A 235 -10.71 -10.35 15.14
N LEU A 236 -9.94 -10.94 14.23
CA LEU A 236 -9.42 -12.30 14.35
C LEU A 236 -7.89 -12.22 14.32
N HIS A 237 -7.23 -13.11 15.03
CA HIS A 237 -5.77 -13.16 15.04
C HIS A 237 -5.29 -14.04 13.89
N ASN A 238 -4.54 -13.49 12.94
CA ASN A 238 -4.15 -14.15 11.69
C ASN A 238 -5.26 -14.27 10.62
N LEU A 239 -6.23 -13.35 10.66
CA LEU A 239 -7.25 -13.22 9.63
C LEU A 239 -6.65 -13.20 8.21
N SER A 240 -5.54 -12.49 8.02
CA SER A 240 -5.01 -12.16 6.69
C SER A 240 -4.61 -13.38 5.87
N ARG A 241 -4.15 -14.44 6.56
CA ARG A 241 -3.55 -15.63 5.96
C ARG A 241 -4.36 -16.91 6.18
N PHE A 242 -5.32 -16.90 7.11
CA PHE A 242 -6.05 -18.10 7.50
C PHE A 242 -7.57 -17.84 7.55
N ASP A 243 -8.13 -17.39 8.68
CA ASP A 243 -9.58 -17.29 8.89
C ASP A 243 -10.29 -16.45 7.83
N GLY A 244 -9.65 -15.35 7.40
CA GLY A 244 -10.21 -14.43 6.43
C GLY A 244 -10.48 -15.09 5.08
N ILE A 245 -9.70 -16.11 4.69
CA ILE A 245 -9.91 -16.85 3.44
C ILE A 245 -11.19 -17.69 3.55
N LEU A 246 -11.34 -18.41 4.66
CA LEU A 246 -12.49 -19.27 4.94
C LEU A 246 -13.79 -18.44 5.07
N LEU A 247 -13.72 -17.34 5.83
CA LEU A 247 -14.85 -16.43 6.02
C LEU A 247 -15.22 -15.69 4.73
N LEU A 248 -14.24 -15.24 3.94
CA LEU A 248 -14.51 -14.59 2.65
C LEU A 248 -15.21 -15.55 1.70
N LYS A 249 -14.70 -16.79 1.57
CA LYS A 249 -15.32 -17.85 0.76
C LYS A 249 -16.76 -18.09 1.19
N HIS A 250 -16.99 -18.26 2.50
CA HIS A 250 -18.33 -18.51 3.04
C HIS A 250 -19.29 -17.34 2.76
N LEU A 251 -18.88 -16.10 3.04
CA LEU A 251 -19.69 -14.90 2.80
C LEU A 251 -20.07 -14.75 1.33
N THR A 252 -19.16 -15.03 0.39
CA THR A 252 -19.45 -14.92 -1.04
C THR A 252 -20.32 -16.04 -1.57
N ALA A 253 -20.30 -17.23 -0.93
CA ALA A 253 -21.04 -18.39 -1.39
C ALA A 253 -22.45 -18.49 -0.80
N TYR A 254 -22.65 -18.08 0.46
CA TYR A 254 -23.89 -18.33 1.20
C TYR A 254 -24.68 -17.08 1.60
N HIS A 255 -24.12 -15.87 1.43
CA HIS A 255 -24.76 -14.62 1.86
C HIS A 255 -24.96 -13.60 0.73
N ASN A 256 -25.77 -13.98 -0.26
CA ASN A 256 -26.10 -13.15 -1.43
C ASN A 256 -26.81 -11.83 -1.08
N GLU A 257 -27.44 -11.75 0.10
CA GLU A 257 -28.05 -10.55 0.64
C GLU A 257 -27.02 -9.46 1.02
N TYR A 258 -25.76 -9.83 1.19
CA TYR A 258 -24.69 -8.90 1.55
C TYR A 258 -23.79 -8.59 0.36
N ARG A 259 -23.41 -7.31 0.25
CA ARG A 259 -22.34 -6.90 -0.65
C ARG A 259 -21.01 -6.97 0.09
N VAL A 260 -20.12 -7.86 -0.31
CA VAL A 260 -18.81 -8.07 0.31
C VAL A 260 -17.73 -7.29 -0.47
N LYS A 261 -16.81 -6.64 0.23
CA LYS A 261 -15.62 -5.99 -0.35
C LYS A 261 -14.38 -6.29 0.48
N ALA A 262 -13.43 -7.00 -0.09
CA ALA A 262 -12.13 -7.26 0.53
C ALA A 262 -11.07 -6.26 0.05
N LEU A 263 -10.21 -5.80 0.96
CA LEU A 263 -9.01 -5.04 0.65
C LEU A 263 -7.81 -6.00 0.71
N LEU A 264 -7.30 -6.36 -0.46
CA LEU A 264 -6.15 -7.24 -0.61
C LEU A 264 -4.95 -6.49 -1.18
N ARG A 265 -3.76 -6.80 -0.68
CA ARG A 265 -2.49 -6.34 -1.25
C ARG A 265 -1.38 -7.33 -0.91
N ASN A 266 -0.53 -7.68 -1.87
CA ASN A 266 0.60 -8.60 -1.68
C ASN A 266 0.18 -9.93 -1.00
N ASN A 267 -0.90 -10.55 -1.49
CA ASN A 267 -1.46 -11.80 -0.94
C ASN A 267 -1.86 -11.74 0.54
N ARG A 268 -2.14 -10.53 1.06
CA ARG A 268 -2.64 -10.31 2.41
C ARG A 268 -4.00 -9.64 2.37
N ILE A 269 -4.96 -10.21 3.09
CA ILE A 269 -6.25 -9.57 3.36
C ILE A 269 -6.05 -8.60 4.51
N TYR A 270 -6.30 -7.32 4.29
CA TYR A 270 -6.22 -6.29 5.33
C TYR A 270 -7.57 -6.05 6.01
N GLU A 271 -8.65 -6.17 5.25
CA GLU A 271 -10.01 -5.88 5.71
C GLU A 271 -11.05 -6.55 4.81
N ILE A 272 -12.08 -7.16 5.40
CA ILE A 272 -13.27 -7.66 4.67
C ILE A 272 -14.47 -6.86 5.14
N LYS A 273 -15.08 -6.05 4.27
CA LYS A 273 -16.27 -5.26 4.58
C LYS A 273 -17.53 -5.96 4.11
N VAL A 274 -18.52 -6.04 4.99
CA VAL A 274 -19.83 -6.61 4.70
C VAL A 274 -20.87 -5.49 4.75
N TYR A 275 -21.59 -5.28 3.65
CA TYR A 275 -22.60 -4.23 3.51
C TYR A 275 -24.00 -4.83 3.41
N SER A 276 -24.94 -4.25 4.16
CA SER A 276 -26.38 -4.45 3.97
C SER A 276 -26.90 -3.30 3.11
N GLY A 277 -27.13 -3.57 1.82
CA GLY A 277 -27.39 -2.52 0.83
C GLY A 277 -26.23 -1.52 0.71
N LYS A 278 -26.50 -0.24 0.99
CA LYS A 278 -25.47 0.83 0.96
C LYS A 278 -24.74 1.02 2.29
N ARG A 279 -25.27 0.48 3.41
CA ARG A 279 -24.72 0.69 4.75
C ARG A 279 -23.70 -0.38 5.09
N LEU A 280 -22.54 0.04 5.60
CA LEU A 280 -21.58 -0.90 6.20
C LEU A 280 -22.23 -1.53 7.43
N LEU A 281 -22.39 -2.85 7.41
CA LEU A 281 -22.87 -3.61 8.55
C LEU A 281 -21.71 -3.79 9.53
N PHE A 282 -20.69 -4.56 9.12
CA PHE A 282 -19.46 -4.76 9.89
C PHE A 282 -18.26 -5.00 8.97
N ARG A 283 -17.07 -5.09 9.56
CA ARG A 283 -15.83 -5.44 8.88
C ARG A 283 -14.98 -6.39 9.72
N PHE A 284 -14.33 -7.34 9.07
CA PHE A 284 -13.28 -8.16 9.67
C PHE A 284 -11.92 -7.50 9.48
N ARG A 285 -11.08 -7.57 10.50
CA ARG A 285 -9.68 -7.10 10.49
C ARG A 285 -8.78 -8.10 11.18
N ASP A 286 -7.51 -8.07 10.80
CA ASP A 286 -6.47 -8.89 11.41
C ASP A 286 -5.82 -8.16 12.58
N SER A 287 -5.79 -8.76 13.77
CA SER A 287 -5.04 -8.21 14.90
C SER A 287 -3.53 -8.31 14.71
N LEU A 288 -3.02 -9.27 13.92
CA LEU A 288 -1.57 -9.41 13.62
C LEU A 288 -1.00 -8.23 12.84
N ASN A 289 -1.84 -7.49 12.09
CA ASN A 289 -1.41 -6.29 11.40
C ASN A 289 -1.05 -5.15 12.37
N PHE A 290 -1.50 -5.22 13.63
CA PHE A 290 -1.15 -4.30 14.70
C PHE A 290 -0.07 -4.88 15.60
N PHE A 291 -0.24 -6.15 16.00
CA PHE A 291 0.61 -6.84 16.96
C PHE A 291 1.20 -8.08 16.29
N PRO A 292 2.36 -7.97 15.60
CA PRO A 292 2.92 -9.05 14.77
C PRO A 292 3.65 -10.10 15.63
N ARG A 293 2.94 -10.67 16.60
CA ARG A 293 3.42 -11.66 17.60
C ARG A 293 2.37 -12.74 17.76
N SER A 294 2.76 -13.89 18.29
CA SER A 294 1.78 -14.96 18.55
C SER A 294 0.77 -14.53 19.62
N LEU A 295 -0.44 -15.09 19.58
CA LEU A 295 -1.44 -14.80 20.61
C LEU A 295 -0.96 -15.14 22.02
N ARG A 296 -0.13 -16.19 22.17
CA ARG A 296 0.49 -16.57 23.46
C ARG A 296 1.41 -15.47 24.00
N GLU A 297 2.38 -15.02 23.20
CA GLU A 297 3.30 -13.93 23.59
C GLU A 297 2.53 -12.64 23.96
N LEU A 298 1.46 -12.34 23.21
CA LEU A 298 0.61 -11.19 23.49
C LEU A 298 -0.17 -11.36 24.80
N ALA A 299 -0.68 -12.56 25.08
CA ALA A 299 -1.38 -12.87 26.32
C ALA A 299 -0.48 -12.65 27.53
N ASP A 300 0.72 -13.24 27.48
CA ASP A 300 1.69 -13.21 28.56
C ASP A 300 2.14 -11.77 28.87
N THR A 301 2.21 -10.92 27.84
CA THR A 301 2.62 -9.52 27.99
C THR A 301 1.47 -8.60 28.40
N PHE A 302 0.32 -8.67 27.72
CA PHE A 302 -0.76 -7.73 27.97
C PHE A 302 -1.65 -8.16 29.13
N CYS A 303 -2.08 -9.42 29.16
CA CYS A 303 -3.14 -9.88 30.05
C CYS A 303 -2.83 -11.26 30.69
N PRO A 304 -1.70 -11.40 31.40
CA PRO A 304 -1.33 -12.65 32.07
C PRO A 304 -2.38 -13.10 33.10
N GLU A 305 -3.16 -12.16 33.66
CA GLU A 305 -4.24 -12.46 34.60
C GLU A 305 -5.42 -13.25 33.99
N LEU A 306 -5.53 -13.30 32.65
CA LEU A 306 -6.57 -14.08 31.96
C LEU A 306 -6.16 -15.55 31.73
N GLY A 307 -4.97 -15.94 32.19
CA GLY A 307 -4.39 -17.26 32.00
C GLY A 307 -3.68 -17.42 30.66
N SER A 308 -2.93 -18.51 30.54
CA SER A 308 -2.15 -18.82 29.33
C SER A 308 -3.03 -19.31 28.19
N LYS A 309 -2.53 -19.16 26.96
CA LYS A 309 -3.09 -19.85 25.80
C LYS A 309 -3.05 -21.36 26.02
N GLY A 310 -4.15 -22.06 25.74
CA GLY A 310 -4.20 -23.52 25.78
C GLY A 310 -3.28 -24.19 24.75
N SER A 311 -3.33 -25.52 24.69
CA SER A 311 -2.65 -26.33 23.67
C SER A 311 -3.59 -27.39 23.12
N ILE A 312 -3.71 -27.46 21.80
CA ILE A 312 -4.34 -28.56 21.08
C ILE A 312 -3.31 -29.13 20.12
N ASP A 313 -3.25 -30.46 20.03
CA ASP A 313 -2.56 -31.13 18.94
C ASP A 313 -3.45 -31.08 17.68
N HIS A 314 -3.17 -30.12 16.81
CA HIS A 314 -3.95 -29.90 15.60
C HIS A 314 -3.85 -31.07 14.60
N ASP A 315 -2.75 -31.84 14.63
CA ASP A 315 -2.56 -33.00 13.75
C ASP A 315 -3.40 -34.20 14.21
N ALA A 316 -3.74 -34.25 15.50
CA ALA A 316 -4.60 -35.28 16.07
C ALA A 316 -6.11 -34.99 15.90
N VAL A 317 -6.51 -33.81 15.44
CA VAL A 317 -7.93 -33.46 15.23
C VAL A 317 -8.50 -34.22 14.04
N SER A 318 -9.52 -35.05 14.25
CA SER A 318 -10.14 -35.86 13.20
C SER A 318 -11.67 -35.73 13.19
N VAL A 319 -12.33 -36.24 12.14
CA VAL A 319 -13.81 -36.29 12.11
C VAL A 319 -14.40 -37.17 13.21
N SER A 320 -13.64 -38.16 13.67
CA SER A 320 -14.11 -39.17 14.62
C SER A 320 -14.05 -38.75 16.09
N ASN A 321 -13.07 -37.92 16.49
CA ASN A 321 -12.83 -37.58 17.89
C ASN A 321 -13.43 -36.24 18.35
N ARG A 322 -13.97 -35.43 17.43
CA ARG A 322 -14.53 -34.10 17.77
C ARG A 322 -15.77 -34.14 18.65
N ILE A 323 -16.60 -35.17 18.55
CA ILE A 323 -17.78 -35.30 19.42
C ILE A 323 -17.34 -35.58 20.85
N SER A 324 -16.41 -36.51 21.04
CA SER A 324 -15.88 -36.88 22.36
C SER A 324 -15.02 -35.79 23.00
N LEU A 325 -14.31 -34.97 22.20
CA LEU A 325 -13.43 -33.90 22.68
C LEU A 325 -14.06 -32.51 22.59
N ARG A 326 -15.40 -32.43 22.45
CA ARG A 326 -16.13 -31.16 22.28
C ARG A 326 -15.81 -30.17 23.39
N GLU A 327 -15.85 -30.60 24.65
CA GLU A 327 -15.62 -29.71 25.79
C GLU A 327 -14.21 -29.12 25.78
N GLU A 328 -13.21 -29.92 25.42
CA GLU A 328 -11.81 -29.49 25.29
C GLU A 328 -11.65 -28.45 24.17
N TYR A 329 -12.16 -28.75 22.97
CA TYR A 329 -12.06 -27.85 21.82
C TYR A 329 -12.83 -26.55 22.01
N VAL A 330 -14.04 -26.62 22.58
CA VAL A 330 -14.82 -25.42 22.88
C VAL A 330 -14.15 -24.60 23.99
N SER A 331 -13.55 -25.24 25.00
CA SER A 331 -12.81 -24.55 26.06
C SER A 331 -11.58 -23.82 25.51
N TYR A 332 -10.80 -24.49 24.64
CA TYR A 332 -9.66 -23.88 23.95
C TYR A 332 -10.06 -22.66 23.12
N LEU A 333 -11.07 -22.80 22.26
CA LEU A 333 -11.60 -21.71 21.44
C LEU A 333 -12.07 -20.53 22.31
N ARG A 334 -12.76 -20.80 23.43
CA ARG A 334 -13.19 -19.75 24.38
C ARG A 334 -12.00 -19.03 24.99
N GLN A 335 -10.95 -19.75 25.35
CA GLN A 335 -9.74 -19.16 25.92
C GLN A 335 -9.04 -18.24 24.91
N ASP A 336 -8.94 -18.65 23.65
CA ASP A 336 -8.34 -17.84 22.59
C ASP A 336 -9.11 -16.55 22.33
N ILE A 337 -10.44 -16.63 22.26
CA ILE A 337 -11.32 -15.46 22.13
C ILE A 337 -11.19 -14.54 23.34
N LEU A 338 -11.13 -15.10 24.56
CA LEU A 338 -10.99 -14.32 25.80
C LEU A 338 -9.67 -13.55 25.82
N ILE A 339 -8.56 -14.24 25.55
CA ILE A 339 -7.21 -13.66 25.51
C ILE A 339 -7.14 -12.57 24.42
N LEU A 340 -7.62 -12.85 23.20
CA LEU A 340 -7.61 -11.85 22.13
C LEU A 340 -8.43 -10.61 22.53
N GLY A 341 -9.55 -10.80 23.23
CA GLY A 341 -10.33 -9.73 23.84
C GLY A 341 -9.51 -8.88 24.82
N GLY A 342 -8.77 -9.53 25.73
CA GLY A 342 -7.92 -8.90 26.74
C GLY A 342 -6.78 -8.09 26.12
N VAL A 343 -6.04 -8.70 25.20
CA VAL A 343 -4.96 -8.06 24.45
C VAL A 343 -5.47 -6.79 23.76
N MET A 344 -6.54 -6.91 22.97
CA MET A 344 -7.07 -5.78 22.22
C MET A 344 -7.65 -4.68 23.13
N GLN A 345 -8.30 -5.04 24.24
CA GLN A 345 -8.86 -4.07 25.20
C GLN A 345 -7.74 -3.29 25.89
N LYS A 346 -6.73 -3.98 26.41
CA LYS A 346 -5.59 -3.34 27.09
C LYS A 346 -4.77 -2.49 26.13
N ALA A 347 -4.53 -2.98 24.91
CA ALA A 347 -3.88 -2.19 23.89
C ALA A 347 -4.68 -0.91 23.57
N GLN A 348 -6.00 -1.01 23.37
CA GLN A 348 -6.84 0.16 23.14
C GLN A 348 -6.73 1.19 24.28
N ALA A 349 -6.81 0.75 25.54
CA ALA A 349 -6.66 1.60 26.71
C ALA A 349 -5.27 2.27 26.77
N LEU A 350 -4.21 1.52 26.46
CA LEU A 350 -2.84 2.03 26.44
C LEU A 350 -2.64 3.12 25.38
N TYR A 351 -3.08 2.90 24.14
CA TYR A 351 -2.92 3.89 23.06
C TYR A 351 -3.83 5.11 23.24
N LEU A 352 -5.01 4.96 23.85
CA LEU A 352 -5.87 6.09 24.21
C LEU A 352 -5.25 6.93 25.32
N SER A 353 -4.78 6.33 26.40
CA SER A 353 -4.17 7.06 27.51
C SER A 353 -2.89 7.81 27.09
N LYS A 354 -1.99 7.15 26.35
CA LYS A 354 -0.72 7.76 25.92
C LYS A 354 -0.86 8.75 24.77
N TYR A 355 -1.71 8.45 23.79
CA TYR A 355 -1.71 9.18 22.51
C TYR A 355 -3.07 9.73 22.10
N ASN A 356 -4.14 9.45 22.86
CA ASN A 356 -5.53 9.75 22.50
C ASN A 356 -5.86 9.22 21.09
N VAL A 357 -5.46 7.98 20.81
CA VAL A 357 -5.72 7.27 19.54
C VAL A 357 -6.38 5.93 19.81
N ASP A 358 -7.57 5.74 19.23
CA ASP A 358 -8.28 4.46 19.27
C ASP A 358 -7.72 3.49 18.20
N VAL A 359 -7.25 2.31 18.64
CA VAL A 359 -6.75 1.24 17.77
C VAL A 359 -7.82 0.67 16.84
N GLU A 360 -9.11 0.76 17.20
CA GLU A 360 -10.22 0.35 16.33
C GLU A 360 -10.26 1.15 15.03
N ALA A 361 -9.77 2.39 15.04
CA ALA A 361 -9.85 3.30 13.92
C ALA A 361 -8.70 3.14 12.90
N VAL A 362 -7.68 2.36 13.23
CA VAL A 362 -6.50 2.10 12.38
C VAL A 362 -6.52 0.66 11.88
N MET A 363 -5.69 0.34 10.88
CA MET A 363 -5.68 -0.97 10.21
C MET A 363 -4.34 -1.72 10.36
N THR A 364 -3.25 -0.98 10.55
CA THR A 364 -1.90 -1.53 10.65
C THR A 364 -1.09 -0.75 11.67
N ILE A 365 -0.02 -1.36 12.19
CA ILE A 365 0.94 -0.71 13.07
C ILE A 365 1.59 0.52 12.42
N SER A 366 1.91 0.47 11.12
CA SER A 366 2.43 1.63 10.39
C SER A 366 1.41 2.76 10.28
N GLY A 367 0.13 2.40 10.09
CA GLY A 367 -0.98 3.37 10.09
C GLY A 367 -1.21 3.99 11.47
N LEU A 368 -1.05 3.20 12.54
CA LEU A 368 -1.09 3.67 13.93
C LEU A 368 0.06 4.64 14.21
N SER A 369 1.29 4.27 13.88
CA SER A 369 2.48 5.11 14.05
C SER A 369 2.34 6.44 13.30
N LEU A 370 1.91 6.41 12.03
CA LEU A 370 1.68 7.63 11.26
C LEU A 370 0.56 8.50 11.85
N ARG A 371 -0.49 7.89 12.39
CA ARG A 371 -1.59 8.62 13.04
C ARG A 371 -1.13 9.27 14.34
N ILE A 372 -0.38 8.57 15.18
CA ILE A 372 0.22 9.09 16.41
C ILE A 372 1.14 10.27 16.08
N PHE A 373 2.04 10.10 15.11
CA PHE A 373 2.93 11.16 14.64
C PHE A 373 2.14 12.40 14.22
N ARG A 374 1.16 12.24 13.32
CA ARG A 374 0.37 13.37 12.78
C ARG A 374 -0.53 14.05 13.81
N ALA A 375 -0.98 13.34 14.83
CA ALA A 375 -1.87 13.87 15.85
C ALA A 375 -1.12 14.55 17.01
N ASN A 376 0.05 14.02 17.39
CA ASN A 376 0.72 14.41 18.63
C ASN A 376 2.06 15.11 18.45
N TYR A 377 2.74 14.93 17.31
CA TYR A 377 4.13 15.39 17.14
C TYR A 377 4.34 16.28 15.93
N TYR A 378 3.62 16.05 14.84
CA TYR A 378 3.86 16.73 13.58
C TYR A 378 3.32 18.17 13.57
N LYS A 379 4.23 19.12 13.32
CA LYS A 379 3.96 20.56 13.22
C LYS A 379 4.20 21.02 11.78
N PRO A 380 3.17 21.00 10.90
CA PRO A 380 3.33 21.27 9.47
C PRO A 380 3.81 22.69 9.16
N ASP A 381 3.54 23.65 10.06
CA ASP A 381 3.97 25.05 9.90
C ASP A 381 5.49 25.22 10.11
N LEU A 382 6.10 24.35 10.92
CA LEU A 382 7.55 24.32 11.14
C LEU A 382 8.26 23.38 10.16
N PHE A 383 7.61 22.25 9.84
CA PHE A 383 8.21 21.15 9.09
C PHE A 383 7.27 20.72 7.95
N PRO A 384 7.18 21.48 6.86
CA PRO A 384 6.24 21.18 5.77
C PRO A 384 6.70 19.95 4.98
N ILE A 385 6.04 18.79 5.18
CA ILE A 385 6.29 17.58 4.39
C ILE A 385 5.35 17.56 3.18
N SER A 386 5.91 17.59 1.97
CA SER A 386 5.12 17.65 0.74
C SER A 386 4.45 16.34 0.34
N THR A 387 3.28 16.45 -0.28
CA THR A 387 2.63 15.38 -1.02
C THR A 387 3.08 15.46 -2.48
N LEU A 388 3.87 14.46 -2.90
CA LEU A 388 4.45 14.42 -4.22
C LEU A 388 3.41 14.10 -5.30
N THR A 389 3.59 14.69 -6.47
CA THR A 389 2.94 14.26 -7.71
C THR A 389 3.51 12.90 -8.15
N LYS A 390 2.81 12.23 -9.06
CA LYS A 390 3.27 10.94 -9.61
C LYS A 390 4.66 11.05 -10.24
N ASN A 391 4.95 12.15 -10.94
CA ASN A 391 6.24 12.34 -11.62
C ASN A 391 7.38 12.57 -10.62
N GLU A 392 7.15 13.42 -9.61
CA GLU A 392 8.09 13.66 -8.52
C GLU A 392 8.39 12.35 -7.77
N ASP A 393 7.35 11.61 -7.38
CA ASP A 393 7.49 10.32 -6.70
C ASP A 393 8.24 9.30 -7.56
N THR A 394 7.87 9.17 -8.84
CA THR A 394 8.51 8.21 -9.76
C THR A 394 9.99 8.52 -9.92
N PHE A 395 10.38 9.79 -10.03
CA PHE A 395 11.78 10.18 -10.13
C PHE A 395 12.53 9.89 -8.82
N ILE A 396 12.01 10.37 -7.69
CA ILE A 396 12.65 10.24 -6.37
C ILE A 396 12.79 8.76 -5.98
N ARG A 397 11.78 7.94 -6.26
CA ARG A 397 11.74 6.50 -5.92
C ARG A 397 12.79 5.68 -6.68
N ARG A 398 13.37 6.21 -7.77
CA ARG A 398 14.53 5.57 -8.43
C ARG A 398 15.73 5.52 -7.48
N GLY A 399 15.92 6.56 -6.66
CA GLY A 399 16.95 6.62 -5.62
C GLY A 399 16.54 6.05 -4.27
N TYR A 400 15.41 5.33 -4.18
CA TYR A 400 15.02 4.65 -2.95
C TYR A 400 15.66 3.25 -2.92
N TYR A 401 16.74 3.12 -2.17
CA TYR A 401 17.50 1.88 -1.97
C TYR A 401 17.29 1.29 -0.57
N GLY A 402 17.58 -0.01 -0.43
CA GLY A 402 17.52 -0.72 0.84
C GLY A 402 18.80 -0.55 1.68
N GLY A 403 19.01 -1.42 2.66
CA GLY A 403 20.24 -1.45 3.44
C GLY A 403 21.44 -1.91 2.61
N HIS A 404 22.64 -1.45 2.97
CA HIS A 404 23.90 -1.93 2.42
C HIS A 404 24.23 -3.30 3.02
N SER A 405 24.29 -4.33 2.18
CA SER A 405 24.75 -5.67 2.55
C SER A 405 25.83 -6.12 1.58
N ASP A 406 27.06 -6.26 2.08
CA ASP A 406 28.18 -6.79 1.31
C ASP A 406 28.20 -8.32 1.35
N VAL A 407 28.80 -8.94 0.33
CA VAL A 407 29.02 -10.38 0.28
C VAL A 407 30.47 -10.66 0.63
N TYR A 408 30.68 -11.33 1.76
CA TYR A 408 31.99 -11.80 2.19
C TYR A 408 32.13 -13.31 1.94
N LYS A 409 33.37 -13.80 1.84
CA LYS A 409 33.63 -15.24 1.95
C LYS A 409 33.19 -15.68 3.37
N PRO A 410 32.41 -16.77 3.52
CA PRO A 410 31.80 -17.16 4.80
C PRO A 410 32.83 -17.85 5.73
N PHE A 411 33.95 -17.19 6.00
CA PHE A 411 35.01 -17.65 6.88
C PHE A 411 35.58 -16.46 7.66
N GLY A 412 35.78 -16.64 8.96
CA GLY A 412 36.43 -15.66 9.82
C GLY A 412 36.72 -16.25 11.20
N GLU A 413 37.76 -15.76 11.85
CA GLU A 413 38.21 -16.18 13.18
C GLU A 413 38.20 -14.97 14.13
N ASN A 414 37.88 -15.19 15.42
CA ASN A 414 37.90 -14.15 16.47
C ASN A 414 37.11 -12.86 16.11
N LEU A 415 35.90 -13.02 15.57
CA LEU A 415 35.09 -11.92 15.08
C LEU A 415 34.41 -11.11 16.21
N LEU A 416 34.26 -9.80 15.97
CA LEU A 416 33.51 -8.89 16.82
C LEU A 416 32.22 -8.47 16.09
N PHE A 417 31.08 -8.52 16.79
CA PHE A 417 29.77 -8.12 16.27
C PHE A 417 29.36 -6.76 16.82
N TYR A 418 29.09 -5.81 15.92
CA TYR A 418 28.62 -4.47 16.26
C TYR A 418 27.30 -4.20 15.56
N ASP A 419 26.31 -3.70 16.31
CA ASP A 419 25.03 -3.28 15.79
C ASP A 419 24.67 -1.88 16.31
N VAL A 420 24.12 -1.05 15.42
CA VAL A 420 23.67 0.29 15.77
C VAL A 420 22.29 0.20 16.40
N ASN A 421 22.20 0.59 17.66
CA ASN A 421 20.94 0.63 18.39
C ASN A 421 19.88 1.51 17.70
N SER A 422 18.96 0.89 16.96
CA SER A 422 17.89 1.57 16.23
C SER A 422 18.39 2.56 15.18
N LEU A 423 19.19 2.07 14.22
CA LEU A 423 19.79 2.87 13.14
C LEU A 423 18.83 3.89 12.49
N TYR A 424 17.70 3.45 11.94
CA TYR A 424 16.75 4.36 11.28
C TYR A 424 16.17 5.42 12.22
N PRO A 425 15.65 5.08 13.42
CA PRO A 425 15.27 6.09 14.42
C PRO A 425 16.39 7.09 14.76
N PHE A 426 17.63 6.63 14.90
CA PHE A 426 18.77 7.50 15.17
C PHE A 426 18.98 8.53 14.05
N VAL A 427 19.03 8.09 12.79
CA VAL A 427 19.11 8.97 11.61
C VAL A 427 17.90 9.89 11.55
N MET A 428 16.70 9.35 11.78
CA MET A 428 15.46 10.12 11.80
C MET A 428 15.49 11.24 12.82
N LYS A 429 16.16 11.08 13.97
CA LYS A 429 16.23 12.09 15.02
C LYS A 429 17.33 13.13 14.77
N ASN A 430 18.50 12.70 14.33
CA ASN A 430 19.72 13.50 14.39
C ASN A 430 20.18 14.06 13.04
N SER A 431 19.65 13.56 11.93
CA SER A 431 20.07 14.00 10.59
C SER A 431 19.13 15.05 10.01
N PRO A 432 19.66 16.02 9.23
CA PRO A 432 18.83 16.94 8.48
C PRO A 432 17.92 16.23 7.48
N MET A 433 16.70 16.72 7.30
CA MET A 433 15.66 16.07 6.49
C MET A 433 15.11 16.99 5.38
N PRO A 434 14.71 16.44 4.22
CA PRO A 434 14.07 17.22 3.16
C PRO A 434 12.68 17.71 3.56
N CYS A 435 12.39 18.98 3.29
CA CYS A 435 11.07 19.58 3.47
C CYS A 435 10.70 20.56 2.35
N GLY A 436 9.54 21.17 2.51
CA GLY A 436 9.00 22.12 1.57
C GLY A 436 8.46 21.44 0.33
N ILE A 437 8.21 22.25 -0.69
CA ILE A 437 7.76 21.79 -1.99
C ILE A 437 9.01 21.57 -2.84
N PRO A 438 9.23 20.36 -3.38
CA PRO A 438 10.41 20.11 -4.20
C PRO A 438 10.44 21.00 -5.44
N VAL A 439 11.64 21.46 -5.80
CA VAL A 439 11.89 22.27 -6.99
C VAL A 439 12.74 21.48 -7.96
N TRP A 440 12.20 21.26 -9.16
CA TRP A 440 12.95 20.64 -10.25
C TRP A 440 14.06 21.58 -10.74
N LYS A 441 15.26 21.04 -10.90
CA LYS A 441 16.41 21.70 -11.51
C LYS A 441 17.03 20.81 -12.57
N ASN A 442 17.37 21.42 -13.70
CA ASN A 442 18.17 20.82 -14.77
C ASN A 442 19.54 21.50 -14.81
N ASN A 443 20.46 20.90 -15.56
CA ASN A 443 21.77 21.44 -15.88
C ASN A 443 22.59 21.74 -14.62
N LEU A 444 22.69 20.75 -13.73
CA LEU A 444 23.39 20.87 -12.45
C LEU A 444 24.90 20.63 -12.56
N GLU A 445 25.45 20.42 -13.76
CA GLU A 445 26.84 20.00 -13.96
C GLU A 445 27.86 21.03 -13.46
N GLN A 446 27.46 22.31 -13.44
CA GLN A 446 28.29 23.44 -12.99
C GLN A 446 27.93 23.91 -11.58
N VAL A 447 27.03 23.21 -10.89
CA VAL A 447 26.61 23.56 -9.54
C VAL A 447 27.47 22.79 -8.54
N ASP A 448 28.03 23.52 -7.57
CA ASP A 448 28.79 22.90 -6.49
C ASP A 448 27.92 21.89 -5.72
N LEU A 449 28.36 20.62 -5.71
CA LEU A 449 27.70 19.51 -5.03
C LEU A 449 27.42 19.81 -3.56
N SER A 450 28.30 20.58 -2.89
CA SER A 450 28.16 20.92 -1.46
C SER A 450 26.85 21.68 -1.16
N THR A 451 26.37 22.46 -2.14
CA THR A 451 25.18 23.30 -2.05
C THR A 451 23.87 22.56 -2.32
N LEU A 452 23.93 21.37 -2.92
CA LEU A 452 22.76 20.60 -3.30
C LEU A 452 22.14 19.90 -2.09
N PHE A 453 20.80 19.94 -1.98
CA PHE A 453 20.04 19.18 -1.00
C PHE A 453 18.78 18.60 -1.63
N GLY A 454 18.73 17.29 -1.88
CA GLY A 454 17.61 16.65 -2.55
C GLY A 454 17.96 15.36 -3.28
N PHE A 455 17.11 14.93 -4.21
CA PHE A 455 17.32 13.70 -4.99
C PHE A 455 17.79 14.06 -6.39
N ILE A 456 18.99 13.60 -6.74
CA ILE A 456 19.76 14.04 -7.91
C ILE A 456 20.07 12.83 -8.79
N GLU A 457 19.74 12.94 -10.08
CA GLU A 457 20.32 12.08 -11.11
C GLU A 457 21.74 12.58 -11.40
N ALA A 458 22.72 11.71 -11.22
CA ALA A 458 24.12 12.03 -11.37
C ALA A 458 24.86 10.92 -12.11
N ILE A 459 25.92 11.31 -12.80
CA ILE A 459 27.00 10.41 -13.21
C ILE A 459 27.90 10.25 -12.00
N ALA A 460 28.15 9.03 -11.53
CA ALA A 460 29.02 8.73 -10.40
C ALA A 460 29.97 7.60 -10.78
N ILE A 461 31.24 7.94 -11.02
CA ILE A 461 32.28 6.99 -11.42
C ILE A 461 33.03 6.55 -10.16
N CYS A 462 32.91 5.27 -9.82
CA CYS A 462 33.60 4.67 -8.68
C CYS A 462 35.10 4.49 -8.97
N PRO A 463 35.99 4.78 -8.00
CA PRO A 463 37.40 4.40 -8.10
C PRO A 463 37.54 2.88 -8.27
N LYS A 464 38.49 2.45 -9.11
CA LYS A 464 38.70 1.03 -9.42
C LYS A 464 39.28 0.23 -8.24
N ASP A 465 39.96 0.91 -7.34
CA ASP A 465 40.67 0.41 -6.17
C ASP A 465 39.84 0.50 -4.87
N LEU A 466 38.59 0.99 -4.94
CA LEU A 466 37.72 1.07 -3.78
C LEU A 466 37.21 -0.33 -3.39
N ASN A 467 37.74 -0.84 -2.27
CA ASN A 467 37.41 -2.18 -1.76
C ASN A 467 35.94 -2.36 -1.34
N ARG A 468 35.23 -1.25 -1.04
CA ARG A 468 33.83 -1.26 -0.62
C ARG A 468 33.07 -0.17 -1.39
N PRO A 469 32.58 -0.47 -2.60
CA PRO A 469 31.73 0.46 -3.34
C PRO A 469 30.54 0.88 -2.50
N PHE A 470 30.24 2.18 -2.49
CA PHE A 470 29.22 2.77 -1.63
C PHE A 470 27.90 3.03 -2.34
N LEU A 471 27.93 3.52 -3.58
CA LEU A 471 26.70 3.86 -4.30
C LEU A 471 26.04 2.60 -4.90
N PRO A 472 24.77 2.33 -4.59
CA PRO A 472 24.09 1.16 -5.12
C PRO A 472 23.52 1.40 -6.52
N TYR A 473 23.18 0.29 -7.19
CA TYR A 473 22.26 0.28 -8.31
C TYR A 473 21.35 -0.95 -8.24
N LYS A 474 20.22 -0.89 -8.93
CA LYS A 474 19.32 -2.03 -9.08
C LYS A 474 19.67 -2.73 -10.39
N ASN A 475 19.91 -4.03 -10.32
CA ASN A 475 20.09 -4.87 -11.49
C ASN A 475 18.81 -4.82 -12.38
N PRO A 476 18.89 -5.04 -13.71
CA PRO A 476 17.76 -4.87 -14.61
C PRO A 476 16.51 -5.67 -14.21
N PRO A 477 15.31 -5.30 -14.72
CA PRO A 477 14.01 -5.67 -14.16
C PRO A 477 13.72 -7.17 -13.94
N ALA A 478 14.47 -8.06 -14.60
CA ALA A 478 14.32 -9.50 -14.46
C ALA A 478 14.86 -10.05 -13.12
N ASP A 479 15.82 -9.35 -12.50
CA ASP A 479 16.37 -9.68 -11.18
C ASP A 479 16.66 -8.38 -10.41
N PRO A 480 15.76 -7.91 -9.54
CA PRO A 480 15.89 -6.62 -8.86
C PRO A 480 16.85 -6.69 -7.66
N THR A 481 17.99 -7.36 -7.82
CA THR A 481 19.06 -7.39 -6.81
C THR A 481 19.68 -6.00 -6.66
N LEU A 482 19.92 -5.61 -5.40
CA LEU A 482 20.64 -4.38 -5.06
C LEU A 482 22.13 -4.66 -5.07
N ILE A 483 22.88 -3.97 -5.92
CA ILE A 483 24.30 -4.22 -6.13
C ILE A 483 25.11 -2.98 -5.77
N PHE A 484 26.21 -3.19 -5.03
CA PHE A 484 27.22 -2.19 -4.73
C PHE A 484 28.48 -2.53 -5.54
N GLY A 485 28.58 -1.96 -6.74
CA GLY A 485 29.63 -2.31 -7.70
C GLY A 485 30.34 -1.09 -8.28
N THR A 486 31.46 -1.32 -8.94
CA THR A 486 32.29 -0.26 -9.54
C THR A 486 31.86 0.12 -10.96
N CYS A 487 31.05 -0.70 -11.63
CA CYS A 487 30.73 -0.57 -13.05
C CYS A 487 29.52 0.32 -13.37
N HIS A 488 28.75 0.75 -12.36
CA HIS A 488 27.54 1.52 -12.58
C HIS A 488 27.82 3.02 -12.55
N VAL A 489 27.35 3.71 -13.59
CA VAL A 489 27.79 5.08 -13.87
C VAL A 489 26.68 6.11 -13.67
N VAL A 490 25.39 5.78 -13.80
CA VAL A 490 24.30 6.78 -13.76
C VAL A 490 23.13 6.32 -12.91
N GLY A 491 22.84 7.06 -11.84
CA GLY A 491 21.74 6.75 -10.93
C GLY A 491 21.10 7.99 -10.31
N VAL A 492 19.97 7.79 -9.63
CA VAL A 492 19.36 8.81 -8.77
C VAL A 492 19.76 8.52 -7.34
N TYR A 493 20.27 9.51 -6.63
CA TYR A 493 20.78 9.39 -5.26
C TYR A 493 20.34 10.59 -4.42
N PHE A 494 20.28 10.42 -3.09
CA PHE A 494 20.16 11.57 -2.21
C PHE A 494 21.49 12.34 -2.21
N SER A 495 21.43 13.66 -2.24
CA SER A 495 22.62 14.51 -2.37
C SER A 495 23.65 14.29 -1.27
N GLU A 496 23.22 13.95 -0.06
CA GLU A 496 24.16 13.65 1.05
C GLU A 496 24.91 12.33 0.81
N GLU A 497 24.31 11.35 0.12
CA GLU A 497 25.01 10.13 -0.33
C GLU A 497 26.05 10.46 -1.39
N LEU A 498 25.73 11.36 -2.33
CA LEU A 498 26.69 11.83 -3.34
C LEU A 498 27.85 12.57 -2.68
N LYS A 499 27.60 13.45 -1.71
CA LYS A 499 28.66 14.16 -0.98
C LYS A 499 29.61 13.19 -0.27
N TYR A 500 29.07 12.15 0.37
CA TYR A 500 29.89 11.13 1.01
C TYR A 500 30.66 10.28 -0.02
N ALA A 501 30.03 9.88 -1.12
CA ALA A 501 30.71 9.19 -2.22
C ALA A 501 31.87 10.02 -2.78
N HIS A 502 31.71 11.33 -2.93
CA HIS A 502 32.79 12.22 -3.38
C HIS A 502 33.99 12.18 -2.41
N GLN A 503 33.75 12.14 -1.09
CA GLN A 503 34.82 11.98 -0.09
C GLN A 503 35.53 10.63 -0.18
N LEU A 504 34.85 9.59 -0.67
CA LEU A 504 35.42 8.27 -0.94
C LEU A 504 36.18 8.22 -2.29
N GLY A 505 36.27 9.33 -3.01
CA GLY A 505 37.00 9.44 -4.28
C GLY A 505 36.16 9.27 -5.54
N TYR A 506 34.84 9.15 -5.44
CA TYR A 506 33.98 9.10 -6.62
C TYR A 506 34.08 10.42 -7.42
N ASP A 507 34.19 10.30 -8.73
CA ASP A 507 33.99 11.41 -9.66
C ASP A 507 32.48 11.57 -9.92
N ILE A 508 31.92 12.71 -9.54
CA ILE A 508 30.48 12.95 -9.50
C ILE A 508 30.14 14.15 -10.37
N THR A 509 29.31 13.92 -11.38
CA THR A 509 28.71 14.98 -12.20
C THR A 509 27.18 15.00 -11.99
N PRO A 510 26.65 15.95 -11.20
CA PRO A 510 25.21 16.15 -11.05
C PRO A 510 24.56 16.58 -12.36
N LEU A 511 23.45 15.97 -12.77
CA LEU A 511 22.77 16.30 -14.03
C LEU A 511 21.50 17.11 -13.79
N ARG A 512 20.57 16.56 -13.01
CA ARG A 512 19.24 17.13 -12.75
C ARG A 512 18.59 16.47 -11.56
N GLY A 513 17.59 17.11 -10.96
CA GLY A 513 16.90 16.51 -9.83
C GLY A 513 15.89 17.42 -9.16
N TYR A 514 15.33 16.92 -8.06
CA TYR A 514 14.46 17.68 -7.18
C TYR A 514 15.22 18.13 -5.95
N LEU A 515 15.34 19.44 -5.79
CA LEU A 515 15.89 20.06 -4.59
C LEU A 515 14.80 20.31 -3.57
N PHE A 516 15.17 20.21 -2.29
CA PHE A 516 14.31 20.41 -1.14
C PHE A 516 14.92 21.45 -0.21
N ASP A 517 14.07 22.09 0.59
CA ASP A 517 14.53 22.85 1.73
C ASP A 517 15.12 21.89 2.77
N LYS A 518 16.13 22.35 3.51
CA LYS A 518 16.83 21.56 4.53
C LYS A 518 16.26 21.87 5.91
N MET A 519 15.65 20.87 6.55
CA MET A 519 15.32 20.94 7.98
C MET A 519 16.55 20.52 8.79
N ASN A 520 17.21 21.46 9.44
CA ASN A 520 18.31 21.13 10.36
C ASN A 520 17.80 20.37 11.59
N ASP A 521 16.62 20.74 12.08
CA ASP A 521 15.90 20.01 13.12
C ASP A 521 14.93 19.02 12.52
N SER A 522 14.97 17.76 12.96
CA SER A 522 14.07 16.74 12.43
C SER A 522 12.64 16.85 12.99
N PRO A 523 11.59 16.75 12.14
CA PRO A 523 10.20 16.65 12.61
C PRO A 523 9.94 15.39 13.44
N PHE A 524 10.82 14.39 13.36
CA PHE A 524 10.67 13.12 14.06
C PHE A 524 11.37 13.11 15.43
N ALA A 525 12.17 14.12 15.75
CA ALA A 525 13.02 14.10 16.94
C ALA A 525 12.24 13.86 18.25
N SER A 526 11.07 14.50 18.40
CA SER A 526 10.22 14.37 19.59
C SER A 526 9.59 12.98 19.71
N ILE A 527 9.05 12.41 18.62
CA ILE A 527 8.43 11.07 18.67
C ILE A 527 9.48 9.99 18.92
N ILE A 528 10.64 10.08 18.26
CA ILE A 528 11.72 9.11 18.46
C ILE A 528 12.26 9.18 19.89
N SER A 529 12.47 10.37 20.44
CA SER A 529 12.93 10.52 21.82
C SER A 529 11.92 9.95 22.82
N SER A 530 10.62 10.23 22.61
CA SER A 530 9.56 9.71 23.46
C SER A 530 9.49 8.17 23.43
N LEU A 531 9.52 7.56 22.24
CA LEU A 531 9.49 6.09 22.10
C LEU A 531 10.75 5.43 22.66
N TYR A 532 11.91 6.07 22.49
CA TYR A 532 13.18 5.55 23.00
C TYR A 532 13.20 5.49 24.54
N GLU A 533 12.68 6.52 25.22
CA GLU A 533 12.57 6.50 26.68
C GLU A 533 11.55 5.47 27.17
N LEU A 534 10.43 5.28 26.46
CA LEU A 534 9.49 4.21 26.77
C LEU A 534 10.13 2.82 26.63
N ARG A 535 10.93 2.60 25.58
CA ARG A 535 11.66 1.35 25.36
C ARG A 535 12.69 1.10 26.48
N LYS A 536 13.41 2.14 26.90
CA LYS A 536 14.35 2.02 28.04
C LYS A 536 13.64 1.66 29.33
N GLN A 537 12.51 2.31 29.60
CA GLN A 537 11.73 2.05 30.81
C GLN A 537 11.21 0.61 30.82
N ALA A 538 10.58 0.16 29.73
CA ALA A 538 10.13 -1.22 29.60
C ALA A 538 11.27 -2.24 29.80
N LYS A 539 12.47 -1.97 29.26
CA LYS A 539 13.65 -2.82 29.47
C LYS A 539 14.10 -2.85 30.95
N LYS A 540 13.97 -1.74 31.68
CA LYS A 540 14.27 -1.69 33.13
C LYS A 540 13.24 -2.47 33.94
N ASP A 541 11.99 -2.41 33.53
CA ASP A 541 10.86 -3.06 34.21
C ASP A 541 10.79 -4.58 33.92
N GLY A 542 11.68 -5.10 33.06
CA GLY A 542 11.65 -6.50 32.61
C GLY A 542 10.49 -6.83 31.66
N SER A 543 9.72 -5.82 31.25
CA SER A 543 8.60 -5.97 30.32
C SER A 543 9.09 -6.12 28.89
N GLU A 544 8.51 -7.05 28.13
CA GLU A 544 8.76 -7.10 26.69
C GLU A 544 8.28 -5.83 26.00
N VAL A 545 9.11 -5.32 25.09
CA VAL A 545 8.79 -4.13 24.29
C VAL A 545 8.02 -4.59 23.06
N ILE A 546 6.68 -4.44 23.10
CA ILE A 546 5.77 -4.76 21.98
C ILE A 546 5.44 -3.53 21.16
#